data_AF-A0A3D5RC75-F1
#
_entry.id   AF-A0A3D5RC75-F1
#
_cell.length_a   1.000
_cell.length_b   1.000
_cell.length_c   1.000
_cell.angle_alpha   90.00
_cell.angle_beta   90.00
_cell.angle_gamma   90.00
#
_symmetry.space_group_name_H-M   'P 1'
#
loop_
_entity.id
_entity.type
_entity.pdbx_description
1 polymer ?
#
loop_
_entity_poly.entity_id
_entity_poly.type
_entity_poly.pdbx_seq_one_letter_code
_entity_poly.pdbx_strand_id
1 'polypeptide(L)'
;ALGIVFMISVLKETFLAVGAYIFAVVFLPDALTLLVFGITILVIFIELIFYDSFEYNVTPIGNILFLLLSIFTIRTVFSVDRAGSIRDFVLNVGSIVFIFLWTQLKIDREKFRKIVYFLLFTAFLSGLYGIVQYIIGVPMESGWGDPNSGIETRGFATFENPNIFAEYLIMIIPVGYAVMLREKKFKNRILTLGMGGAIFASLLFTFSRGGWLGAAAGAFLFLFMYQLSMLLKFIPVALMGLMILPASILSRIASIGSLQDASNF
;
A
#
# COMPACT_ATOMS: atom_id res chain seq x y z
N ALA A 1 -19.52 -11.28 20.48
CA ALA A 1 -20.36 -11.88 19.41
C ALA A 1 -19.81 -11.57 18.01
N LEU A 2 -19.74 -10.30 17.58
CA LEU A 2 -19.25 -9.90 16.25
C LEU A 2 -17.81 -10.39 15.93
N GLY A 3 -16.86 -10.29 16.86
CA GLY A 3 -15.48 -10.75 16.63
C GLY A 3 -15.36 -12.26 16.42
N ILE A 4 -16.19 -13.07 17.09
CA ILE A 4 -16.20 -14.54 16.93
C ILE A 4 -16.79 -14.91 15.56
N VAL A 5 -17.88 -14.25 15.16
CA VAL A 5 -18.49 -14.46 13.84
C VAL A 5 -17.51 -14.07 12.73
N PHE A 6 -16.81 -12.94 12.87
CA PHE A 6 -15.76 -12.51 11.94
C PHE A 6 -14.64 -13.55 11.81
N MET A 7 -14.12 -14.03 12.94
CA MET A 7 -13.09 -15.07 12.97
C MET A 7 -13.55 -16.36 12.29
N ILE A 8 -14.77 -16.82 12.56
CA ILE A 8 -15.35 -18.00 11.92
C ILE A 8 -15.50 -17.80 10.40
N SER A 9 -15.89 -16.60 9.96
CA SER A 9 -15.99 -16.27 8.53
C SER A 9 -14.63 -16.23 7.83
N VAL A 10 -13.62 -15.65 8.47
CA VAL A 10 -12.23 -15.61 7.96
C VAL A 10 -11.65 -17.02 7.78
N LEU A 11 -11.96 -17.94 8.70
CA LEU A 11 -11.47 -19.32 8.65
C LEU A 11 -12.16 -20.18 7.58
N LYS A 12 -13.28 -19.72 6.99
CA LYS A 12 -14.05 -20.51 6.02
C LYS A 12 -13.57 -20.38 4.58
N GLU A 13 -13.05 -19.22 4.20
CA GLU A 13 -12.66 -18.94 2.81
C GLU A 13 -11.41 -18.07 2.76
N THR A 14 -10.41 -18.48 1.97
CA THR A 14 -9.19 -17.69 1.71
C THR A 14 -9.49 -16.28 1.22
N PHE A 15 -10.53 -16.12 0.40
CA PHE A 15 -10.96 -14.81 -0.08
C PHE A 15 -11.33 -13.85 1.08
N LEU A 16 -12.04 -14.35 2.09
CA LEU A 16 -12.43 -13.57 3.26
C LEU A 16 -11.24 -13.30 4.18
N ALA A 17 -10.31 -14.25 4.31
CA ALA A 17 -9.08 -14.06 5.08
C ALA A 17 -8.19 -12.96 4.47
N VAL A 18 -8.00 -12.98 3.16
CA VAL A 18 -7.22 -11.95 2.45
C VAL A 18 -7.90 -10.58 2.54
N GLY A 19 -9.23 -10.54 2.39
CA GLY A 19 -10.00 -9.31 2.61
C GLY A 19 -9.84 -8.78 4.04
N ALA A 20 -9.94 -9.65 5.05
CA ALA A 20 -9.72 -9.28 6.44
C ALA A 20 -8.30 -8.72 6.67
N TYR A 21 -7.28 -9.33 6.09
CA TYR A 21 -5.90 -8.84 6.19
C TYR A 21 -5.73 -7.46 5.53
N ILE A 22 -6.28 -7.26 4.33
CA ILE A 22 -6.26 -5.96 3.64
C ILE A 22 -6.87 -4.86 4.51
N PHE A 23 -8.00 -5.14 5.17
CA PHE A 23 -8.63 -4.20 6.08
C PHE A 23 -7.81 -3.99 7.36
N ALA A 24 -7.27 -5.08 7.91
CA ALA A 24 -6.50 -5.07 9.15
C ALA A 24 -5.24 -4.19 9.05
N VAL A 25 -4.46 -4.34 7.98
CA VAL A 25 -3.24 -3.54 7.72
C VAL A 25 -3.48 -2.04 7.82
N VAL A 26 -4.69 -1.59 7.48
CA VAL A 26 -5.03 -0.17 7.51
C VAL A 26 -5.66 0.21 8.84
N PHE A 27 -6.65 -0.53 9.33
CA PHE A 27 -7.53 -0.03 10.39
C PHE A 27 -7.33 -0.67 11.76
N LEU A 28 -6.52 -1.73 11.87
CA LEU A 28 -6.29 -2.43 13.12
C LEU A 28 -4.89 -2.15 13.68
N PRO A 29 -4.74 -2.16 15.02
CA PRO A 29 -3.42 -2.09 15.66
C PRO A 29 -2.51 -3.24 15.22
N ASP A 30 -1.20 -2.99 15.24
CA ASP A 30 -0.15 -3.92 14.80
C ASP A 30 -0.34 -5.35 15.32
N ALA A 31 -0.63 -5.52 16.62
CA ALA A 31 -0.81 -6.83 17.22
C ALA A 31 -1.96 -7.63 16.59
N LEU A 32 -3.08 -6.96 16.27
CA LEU A 32 -4.22 -7.59 15.62
C LEU A 32 -3.94 -7.83 14.13
N THR A 33 -3.24 -6.91 13.46
CA THR A 33 -2.82 -7.08 12.07
C THR A 33 -1.91 -8.29 11.91
N LEU A 34 -0.94 -8.49 12.81
CA LEU A 34 -0.07 -9.67 12.82
C LEU A 34 -0.84 -10.96 13.09
N LEU A 35 -1.83 -10.93 13.99
CA LEU A 35 -2.69 -12.08 14.23
C LEU A 35 -3.51 -12.46 12.98
N VAL A 36 -4.16 -11.48 12.34
CA VAL A 36 -4.93 -11.69 11.11
C VAL A 36 -4.02 -12.14 9.97
N PHE A 37 -2.80 -11.62 9.88
CA PHE A 37 -1.81 -12.04 8.90
C PHE A 37 -1.44 -13.51 9.07
N GLY A 38 -1.11 -13.93 10.29
CA GLY A 38 -0.81 -15.33 10.62
C GLY A 38 -1.98 -16.26 10.32
N ILE A 39 -3.20 -15.87 10.69
CA ILE A 39 -4.42 -16.62 10.36
C ILE A 39 -4.60 -16.73 8.85
N THR A 40 -4.36 -15.66 8.10
CA THR A 40 -4.49 -15.66 6.63
C THR A 40 -3.51 -16.64 5.99
N ILE A 41 -2.25 -16.65 6.42
CA ILE A 41 -1.25 -17.63 5.97
C ILE A 41 -1.73 -19.06 6.27
N LEU A 42 -2.22 -19.32 7.48
CA LEU A 42 -2.71 -20.64 7.89
C LEU A 42 -3.91 -21.08 7.06
N VAL A 43 -4.88 -20.20 6.81
CA VAL A 43 -6.07 -20.51 5.99
C VAL A 43 -5.66 -20.86 4.56
N ILE A 44 -4.77 -20.07 3.95
CA ILE A 44 -4.25 -20.35 2.60
C ILE A 44 -3.53 -21.70 2.56
N PHE A 45 -2.67 -21.96 3.55
CA PHE A 45 -1.90 -23.20 3.64
C PHE A 45 -2.82 -24.42 3.78
N ILE A 46 -3.83 -24.33 4.65
CA ILE A 46 -4.87 -25.36 4.83
C ILE A 46 -5.61 -25.59 3.51
N GLU A 47 -6.07 -24.53 2.82
CA GLU A 47 -6.76 -24.65 1.54
C GLU A 47 -5.90 -25.38 0.49
N LEU A 48 -4.62 -25.04 0.37
CA LEU A 48 -3.72 -25.69 -0.58
C LEU A 48 -3.55 -27.20 -0.31
N ILE A 49 -3.46 -27.61 0.97
CA ILE A 49 -3.36 -29.03 1.37
C ILE A 49 -4.66 -29.78 1.10
N PHE A 50 -5.80 -29.24 1.54
CA PHE A 50 -7.08 -29.95 1.48
C PHE A 50 -7.62 -30.11 0.06
N TYR A 51 -7.31 -29.17 -0.84
CA TYR A 51 -7.77 -29.22 -2.23
C TYR A 51 -6.78 -29.93 -3.17
N ASP A 52 -5.69 -30.53 -2.65
CA ASP A 52 -4.57 -31.11 -3.41
C ASP A 52 -4.15 -30.23 -4.60
N SER A 53 -4.28 -28.92 -4.38
CA SER A 53 -4.16 -27.90 -5.42
C SER A 53 -2.75 -27.33 -5.49
N PHE A 54 -1.84 -27.87 -4.67
CA PHE A 54 -0.43 -27.56 -4.66
C PHE A 54 0.26 -28.15 -5.90
N GLU A 55 0.10 -27.48 -7.02
CA GLU A 55 0.98 -27.63 -8.16
C GLU A 55 2.11 -26.63 -7.97
N TYR A 56 3.31 -27.11 -7.64
CA TYR A 56 4.49 -26.24 -7.51
C TYR A 56 4.76 -25.54 -8.84
N ASN A 57 4.28 -24.31 -8.96
CA ASN A 57 4.45 -23.51 -10.16
C ASN A 57 5.77 -22.75 -10.02
N VAL A 58 6.80 -23.23 -10.73
CA VAL A 58 8.07 -22.51 -10.88
C VAL A 58 7.81 -21.23 -11.66
N THR A 59 7.56 -20.16 -10.94
CA THR A 59 7.47 -18.81 -11.52
C THR A 59 8.81 -18.10 -11.30
N PRO A 60 9.21 -17.16 -12.19
CA PRO A 60 10.38 -16.31 -11.94
C PRO A 60 10.32 -15.57 -10.59
N ILE A 61 9.11 -15.33 -10.08
CA ILE A 61 8.86 -14.76 -8.75
C ILE A 61 9.41 -15.68 -7.66
N GLY A 62 9.27 -17.00 -7.77
CA GLY A 62 9.80 -17.97 -6.81
C GLY A 62 11.31 -17.84 -6.61
N ASN A 63 12.07 -17.63 -7.70
CA ASN A 63 13.52 -17.43 -7.62
C ASN A 63 13.89 -16.12 -6.90
N ILE A 64 13.14 -15.04 -7.17
CA ILE A 64 13.32 -13.74 -6.49
C ILE A 64 13.01 -13.87 -5.00
N LEU A 65 11.92 -14.58 -4.65
CA LEU A 65 11.54 -14.83 -3.27
C LEU A 65 12.60 -15.65 -2.52
N PHE A 66 13.19 -16.66 -3.16
CA PHE A 66 14.28 -17.45 -2.58
C PHE A 66 15.55 -16.61 -2.37
N LEU A 67 15.88 -15.73 -3.33
CA LEU A 67 16.99 -14.79 -3.18
C LEU A 67 16.75 -13.84 -2.00
N LEU A 68 15.55 -13.26 -1.89
CA LEU A 68 15.18 -12.39 -0.75
C LEU A 68 15.26 -13.13 0.58
N LEU A 69 14.76 -14.38 0.63
CA LEU A 69 14.86 -15.22 1.82
C LEU A 69 16.33 -15.45 2.23
N SER A 70 17.21 -15.68 1.24
CA SER A 70 18.64 -15.85 1.48
C SER A 70 19.27 -14.58 2.03
N ILE A 71 18.95 -13.42 1.46
CA ILE A 71 19.44 -12.10 1.92
C ILE A 71 18.99 -11.82 3.37
N PHE A 72 17.71 -12.03 3.68
CA PHE A 72 17.21 -11.79 5.04
C PHE A 72 17.80 -12.76 6.05
N THR A 73 18.02 -14.03 5.66
CA THR A 73 18.68 -15.02 6.53
C THR A 73 20.11 -14.58 6.85
N ILE A 74 20.88 -14.17 5.84
CA ILE A 74 22.25 -13.66 6.02
C ILE A 74 22.22 -12.41 6.93
N ARG A 75 21.34 -11.43 6.65
CA ARG A 75 21.21 -10.21 7.46
C ARG A 75 20.98 -10.54 8.94
N THR A 76 20.12 -11.50 9.24
CA THR A 76 19.81 -11.88 10.63
C THR A 76 20.94 -12.64 11.30
N VAL A 77 21.62 -13.55 10.58
CA VAL A 77 22.75 -14.33 11.13
C VAL A 77 23.92 -13.42 11.50
N PHE A 78 24.22 -12.41 10.67
CA PHE A 78 25.33 -11.49 10.88
C PHE A 78 24.96 -10.21 11.67
N SER A 79 23.73 -10.12 12.19
CA SER A 79 23.30 -8.92 12.90
C SER A 79 23.90 -8.82 14.31
N VAL A 80 24.24 -7.58 14.68
CA VAL A 80 24.74 -7.22 16.02
C VAL A 80 23.61 -7.29 17.05
N ASP A 81 22.41 -6.80 16.71
CA ASP A 81 21.21 -6.93 17.54
C ASP A 81 20.38 -8.14 17.09
N ARG A 82 20.64 -9.29 17.72
CA ARG A 82 19.94 -10.54 17.39
C ARG A 82 18.45 -10.50 17.73
N ALA A 83 18.05 -9.82 18.80
CA ALA A 83 16.67 -9.83 19.26
C ALA A 83 15.77 -9.02 18.31
N GLY A 84 16.17 -7.80 17.96
CA GLY A 84 15.47 -6.99 16.96
C GLY A 84 15.45 -7.67 15.59
N SER A 85 16.58 -8.28 15.20
CA SER A 85 16.71 -8.90 13.88
C SER A 85 15.89 -10.16 13.70
N ILE A 86 15.59 -10.90 14.78
CA ILE A 86 14.68 -12.06 14.72
C ILE A 86 13.24 -11.58 14.47
N ARG A 87 12.80 -10.50 15.11
CA ARG A 87 11.46 -9.93 14.85
C ARG A 87 11.34 -9.51 13.38
N ASP A 88 12.30 -8.73 12.88
CA ASP A 88 12.36 -8.31 11.49
C ASP A 88 12.39 -9.52 10.54
N PHE A 89 13.16 -10.56 10.88
CA PHE A 89 13.25 -11.78 10.09
C PHE A 89 11.90 -12.47 9.96
N VAL A 90 11.18 -12.68 11.08
CA VAL A 90 9.88 -13.34 11.08
C VAL A 90 8.87 -12.57 10.24
N LEU A 91 8.87 -11.23 10.30
CA LEU A 91 7.99 -10.40 9.48
C LEU A 91 8.30 -10.55 7.98
N ASN A 92 9.58 -10.41 7.61
CA ASN A 92 10.00 -10.49 6.22
C ASN A 92 9.79 -11.90 5.62
N VAL A 93 10.13 -12.95 6.38
CA VAL A 93 9.89 -14.34 5.97
C VAL A 93 8.40 -14.64 5.88
N GLY A 94 7.60 -14.15 6.84
CA GLY A 94 6.15 -14.25 6.79
C GLY A 94 5.57 -13.63 5.51
N SER A 95 6.03 -12.44 5.12
CA SER A 95 5.65 -11.79 3.86
C SER A 95 6.07 -12.60 2.63
N ILE A 96 7.28 -13.16 2.61
CA ILE A 96 7.75 -14.04 1.53
C ILE A 96 6.87 -15.28 1.41
N VAL A 97 6.59 -15.94 2.54
CA VAL A 97 5.73 -17.12 2.59
C VAL A 97 4.33 -16.78 2.11
N PHE A 98 3.76 -15.65 2.55
CA PHE A 98 2.46 -15.19 2.08
C PHE A 98 2.42 -14.99 0.56
N ILE A 99 3.39 -14.29 -0.02
CA ILE A 99 3.45 -14.06 -1.48
C ILE A 99 3.62 -15.40 -2.20
N PHE A 100 4.50 -16.28 -1.72
CA PHE A 100 4.69 -17.60 -2.30
C PHE A 100 3.37 -18.39 -2.31
N LEU A 101 2.71 -18.53 -1.16
CA LEU A 101 1.44 -19.25 -1.07
C LEU A 101 0.35 -18.62 -1.93
N TRP A 102 0.29 -17.29 -1.98
CA TRP A 102 -0.63 -16.55 -2.85
C TRP A 102 -0.45 -16.91 -4.33
N THR A 103 0.79 -17.08 -4.81
CA THR A 103 1.04 -17.50 -6.20
C THR A 103 0.62 -18.93 -6.50
N GLN A 104 0.44 -19.79 -5.49
CA GLN A 104 -0.03 -21.16 -5.67
C GLN A 104 -1.56 -21.26 -5.65
N LEU A 105 -2.27 -20.23 -5.18
CA LEU A 105 -3.73 -20.22 -5.14
C LEU A 105 -4.34 -20.13 -6.54
N LYS A 106 -5.27 -21.04 -6.84
CA LYS A 106 -6.10 -20.98 -8.06
C LYS A 106 -7.30 -20.04 -7.83
N ILE A 107 -7.05 -18.74 -7.90
CA ILE A 107 -8.09 -17.71 -7.71
C ILE A 107 -8.80 -17.43 -9.03
N ASP A 108 -10.14 -17.57 -9.05
CA ASP A 108 -10.93 -17.20 -10.21
C ASP A 108 -10.90 -15.68 -10.49
N ARG A 109 -11.17 -15.30 -11.74
CA ARG A 109 -11.12 -13.89 -12.16
C ARG A 109 -12.10 -12.99 -11.41
N GLU A 110 -13.21 -13.52 -10.91
CA GLU A 110 -14.23 -12.75 -10.21
C GLU A 110 -13.79 -12.44 -8.77
N LYS A 111 -13.31 -13.45 -8.04
CA LYS A 111 -12.71 -13.33 -6.71
C LYS A 111 -11.52 -12.39 -6.74
N PHE A 112 -10.59 -12.56 -7.69
CA PHE A 112 -9.46 -11.65 -7.83
C PHE A 112 -9.91 -10.20 -8.05
N ARG A 113 -10.91 -10.00 -8.92
CA ARG A 113 -11.51 -8.66 -9.13
C ARG A 113 -12.10 -8.11 -7.83
N LYS A 114 -12.86 -8.91 -7.06
CA LYS A 114 -13.43 -8.48 -5.77
C LYS A 114 -12.34 -8.09 -4.77
N ILE A 115 -11.22 -8.83 -4.69
CA ILE A 115 -10.08 -8.49 -3.83
C ILE A 115 -9.48 -7.15 -4.22
N VAL A 116 -9.25 -6.91 -5.52
CA VAL A 116 -8.71 -5.64 -6.01
C VAL A 116 -9.65 -4.47 -5.73
N TYR A 117 -10.96 -4.66 -5.91
CA TYR A 117 -11.95 -3.64 -5.56
C TYR A 117 -12.01 -3.37 -4.07
N PHE A 118 -11.90 -4.41 -3.25
CA PHE A 118 -11.87 -4.27 -1.80
C PHE A 118 -10.60 -3.55 -1.33
N LEU A 119 -9.44 -3.87 -1.89
CA LEU A 119 -8.19 -3.15 -1.69
C LEU A 119 -8.34 -1.65 -2.00
N LEU A 120 -8.91 -1.32 -3.16
CA LEU A 120 -9.16 0.08 -3.54
C LEU A 120 -10.15 0.78 -2.62
N PHE A 121 -11.19 0.07 -2.18
CA PHE A 121 -12.19 0.62 -1.27
C PHE A 121 -11.59 0.90 0.11
N THR A 122 -10.79 -0.02 0.65
CA THR A 122 -10.05 0.17 1.91
C THR A 122 -9.09 1.35 1.82
N ALA A 123 -8.32 1.46 0.73
CA ALA A 123 -7.45 2.60 0.48
C ALA A 123 -8.21 3.91 0.33
N PHE A 124 -9.38 3.89 -0.32
CA PHE A 124 -10.26 5.05 -0.43
C PHE A 124 -10.75 5.54 0.94
N LEU A 125 -11.21 4.62 1.80
CA LEU A 125 -11.62 4.98 3.17
C LEU A 125 -10.46 5.57 3.98
N SER A 126 -9.27 4.97 3.88
CA SER A 126 -8.05 5.50 4.50
C SER A 126 -7.67 6.88 3.95
N GLY A 127 -7.78 7.05 2.63
CA GLY A 127 -7.54 8.31 1.93
C GLY A 127 -8.47 9.42 2.39
N LEU A 128 -9.77 9.15 2.48
CA LEU A 128 -10.77 10.07 3.04
C LEU A 128 -10.44 10.41 4.50
N TYR A 129 -10.07 9.42 5.30
CA TYR A 129 -9.69 9.65 6.69
C TYR A 129 -8.47 10.57 6.79
N GLY A 130 -7.42 10.36 5.98
CA GLY A 130 -6.26 11.25 5.89
C GLY A 130 -6.59 12.66 5.41
N ILE A 131 -7.55 12.82 4.48
CA ILE A 131 -8.04 14.14 4.04
C ILE A 131 -8.75 14.86 5.19
N VAL A 132 -9.69 14.19 5.87
CA VAL A 132 -10.43 14.76 7.00
C VAL A 132 -9.47 15.13 8.14
N GLN A 133 -8.50 14.26 8.43
CA GLN A 133 -7.47 14.50 9.43
C GLN A 133 -6.63 15.75 9.13
N TYR A 134 -6.26 15.94 7.86
CA TYR A 134 -5.56 17.15 7.42
C TYR A 134 -6.43 18.41 7.57
N ILE A 135 -7.70 18.35 7.14
CA ILE A 135 -8.64 19.50 7.20
C ILE A 135 -8.91 19.94 8.64
N ILE A 136 -9.10 19.00 9.57
CA ILE A 136 -9.34 19.29 10.99
C ILE A 136 -8.05 19.75 11.68
N GLY A 137 -6.89 19.47 11.07
CA GLY A 137 -5.59 19.86 11.60
C GLY A 137 -5.17 19.04 12.81
N VAL A 138 -5.37 17.72 12.76
CA VAL A 138 -4.96 16.83 13.85
C VAL A 138 -3.45 16.96 14.10
N PRO A 139 -3.02 17.25 15.34
CA PRO A 139 -1.61 17.41 15.65
C PRO A 139 -0.86 16.11 15.43
N MET A 140 0.37 16.23 14.94
CA MET A 140 1.27 15.09 14.81
C MET A 140 1.90 14.76 16.15
N GLU A 141 2.19 13.49 16.39
CA GLU A 141 3.02 13.10 17.53
C GLU A 141 4.40 13.76 17.43
N SER A 142 4.95 14.11 18.60
CA SER A 142 6.23 14.79 18.78
C SER A 142 7.39 13.93 18.25
N GLY A 143 7.70 14.07 16.96
CA GLY A 143 8.75 13.31 16.28
C GLY A 143 8.63 13.34 14.75
N TRP A 144 7.42 13.54 14.22
CA TRP A 144 7.16 13.54 12.77
C TRP A 144 6.87 14.94 12.18
N GLY A 145 6.71 15.94 13.04
CA GLY A 145 6.66 17.34 12.67
C GLY A 145 8.06 17.92 12.56
N ASP A 146 8.42 18.44 11.39
CA ASP A 146 9.67 19.17 11.18
C ASP A 146 9.43 20.65 11.57
N PRO A 147 9.99 21.14 12.69
CA PRO A 147 9.74 22.50 13.19
C PRO A 147 10.13 23.59 12.19
N ASN A 148 11.03 23.28 11.24
CA ASN A 148 11.54 24.22 10.25
C ASN A 148 10.77 24.17 8.92
N SER A 149 9.83 23.23 8.78
CA SER A 149 9.12 23.02 7.51
C SER A 149 7.93 23.96 7.27
N GLY A 150 7.45 24.66 8.31
CA GLY A 150 6.25 25.49 8.23
C GLY A 150 4.96 24.70 7.95
N ILE A 151 5.00 23.36 8.06
CA ILE A 151 3.85 22.48 7.87
C ILE A 151 3.36 22.03 9.25
N GLU A 152 2.28 22.65 9.71
CA GLU A 152 1.70 22.36 11.03
C GLU A 152 0.88 21.06 11.03
N THR A 153 0.33 20.66 9.88
CA THR A 153 -0.60 19.54 9.76
C THR A 153 -0.33 18.71 8.50
N ARG A 154 -0.35 17.37 8.62
CA ARG A 154 -0.27 16.44 7.48
C ARG A 154 -1.23 15.27 7.71
N GLY A 155 -1.71 14.67 6.62
CA GLY A 155 -2.49 13.43 6.68
C GLY A 155 -1.58 12.22 6.88
N PHE A 156 -1.85 11.41 7.90
CA PHE A 156 -1.20 10.13 8.17
C PHE A 156 -2.20 8.97 8.36
N ALA A 157 -3.50 9.27 8.30
CA ALA A 157 -4.59 8.35 8.57
C ALA A 157 -4.32 7.58 9.89
N THR A 158 -4.42 6.26 9.84
CA THR A 158 -4.19 5.32 10.94
C THR A 158 -2.74 4.85 11.05
N PHE A 159 -1.85 5.30 10.17
CA PHE A 159 -0.46 4.81 10.09
C PHE A 159 0.50 5.51 11.05
N GLU A 160 0.04 6.54 11.77
CA GLU A 160 0.80 7.40 12.71
C GLU A 160 1.95 8.21 12.07
N ASN A 161 2.45 7.77 10.91
CA ASN A 161 3.52 8.36 10.16
C ASN A 161 3.05 8.69 8.72
N PRO A 162 3.10 9.96 8.31
CA PRO A 162 2.66 10.39 6.97
C PRO A 162 3.49 9.78 5.83
N ASN A 163 4.75 9.40 6.09
CA ASN A 163 5.62 8.78 5.08
C ASN A 163 5.21 7.32 4.84
N ILE A 164 4.94 6.55 5.90
CA ILE A 164 4.43 5.18 5.79
C ILE A 164 3.06 5.19 5.08
N PHE A 165 2.20 6.15 5.44
CA PHE A 165 0.92 6.31 4.75
C PHE A 165 1.11 6.64 3.27
N ALA A 166 2.07 7.52 2.92
CA ALA A 166 2.38 7.81 1.53
C ALA A 166 2.88 6.57 0.77
N GLU A 167 3.75 5.75 1.37
CA GLU A 167 4.21 4.47 0.80
C GLU A 167 3.05 3.52 0.52
N TYR A 168 2.08 3.43 1.44
CA TYR A 168 0.85 2.67 1.21
C TYR A 168 0.07 3.22 0.00
N LEU A 169 -0.18 4.53 -0.07
CA LEU A 169 -0.96 5.14 -1.13
C LEU A 169 -0.31 4.98 -2.53
N ILE A 170 1.02 5.13 -2.64
CA ILE A 170 1.71 4.98 -3.93
C ILE A 170 1.63 3.56 -4.49
N MET A 171 1.51 2.54 -3.63
CA MET A 171 1.31 1.15 -4.08
C MET A 171 -0.10 0.96 -4.67
N ILE A 172 -1.10 1.68 -4.18
CA ILE A 172 -2.50 1.52 -4.60
C ILE A 172 -2.86 2.35 -5.83
N ILE A 173 -2.24 3.53 -6.01
CA ILE A 173 -2.56 4.44 -7.13
C ILE A 173 -2.52 3.76 -8.51
N PRO A 174 -1.46 3.01 -8.89
CA PRO A 174 -1.41 2.33 -10.18
C PRO A 174 -2.52 1.29 -10.35
N VAL A 175 -2.88 0.59 -9.26
CA VAL A 175 -3.98 -0.39 -9.24
C VAL A 175 -5.32 0.31 -9.50
N GLY A 176 -5.56 1.46 -8.85
CA GLY A 176 -6.78 2.25 -9.05
C GLY A 176 -6.92 2.75 -10.47
N TYR A 177 -5.82 3.24 -11.06
CA TYR A 177 -5.80 3.67 -12.44
C TYR A 177 -6.06 2.51 -13.42
N ALA A 178 -5.46 1.34 -13.19
CA ALA A 178 -5.69 0.15 -14.00
C ALA A 178 -7.16 -0.32 -13.93
N VAL A 179 -7.79 -0.27 -12.75
CA VAL A 179 -9.22 -0.59 -12.59
C VAL A 179 -10.08 0.43 -13.34
N MET A 180 -9.79 1.73 -13.21
CA MET A 180 -10.52 2.79 -13.92
C MET A 180 -10.46 2.60 -15.45
N LEU A 181 -9.30 2.26 -16.02
CA LEU A 181 -9.14 2.01 -17.45
C LEU A 181 -9.90 0.78 -17.94
N ARG A 182 -10.09 -0.22 -17.08
CA ARG A 182 -10.81 -1.46 -17.41
C ARG A 182 -12.32 -1.30 -17.38
N GLU A 183 -12.86 -0.34 -16.64
CA GLU A 183 -14.30 -0.15 -16.47
C GLU A 183 -14.98 0.34 -17.75
N LYS A 184 -15.94 -0.46 -18.24
CA LYS A 184 -16.74 -0.14 -19.44
C LYS A 184 -17.92 0.79 -19.13
N LYS A 185 -18.46 0.72 -17.92
CA LYS A 185 -19.62 1.53 -17.51
C LYS A 185 -19.16 2.89 -17.03
N PHE A 186 -19.73 3.96 -17.60
CA PHE A 186 -19.39 5.35 -17.24
C PHE A 186 -19.52 5.62 -15.73
N LYS A 187 -20.59 5.13 -15.09
CA LYS A 187 -20.78 5.24 -13.64
C LYS A 187 -19.64 4.63 -12.84
N ASN A 188 -19.21 3.41 -13.18
CA ASN A 188 -18.11 2.73 -12.48
C ASN A 188 -16.78 3.45 -12.71
N ARG A 189 -16.58 4.01 -13.91
CA ARG A 189 -15.41 4.81 -14.24
C ARG A 189 -15.34 6.10 -13.42
N ILE A 190 -16.47 6.80 -13.22
CA ILE A 190 -16.54 7.97 -12.33
C ILE A 190 -16.27 7.56 -10.88
N LEU A 191 -16.85 6.47 -10.40
CA LEU A 191 -16.63 6.01 -9.02
C LEU A 191 -15.16 5.68 -8.75
N THR A 192 -14.53 4.94 -9.67
CA THR A 192 -13.10 4.58 -9.56
C THR A 192 -12.19 5.80 -9.71
N LEU A 193 -12.55 6.77 -10.56
CA LEU A 193 -11.85 8.05 -10.63
C LEU A 193 -11.98 8.85 -9.32
N GLY A 194 -13.17 8.89 -8.71
CA GLY A 194 -13.39 9.55 -7.42
C GLY A 194 -12.58 8.89 -6.30
N MET A 195 -12.54 7.56 -6.27
CA MET A 195 -11.71 6.81 -5.32
C MET A 195 -10.22 7.10 -5.52
N GLY A 196 -9.73 7.01 -6.75
CA GLY A 196 -8.34 7.32 -7.09
C GLY A 196 -7.98 8.78 -6.79
N GLY A 197 -8.90 9.71 -7.03
CA GLY A 197 -8.75 11.13 -6.72
C GLY A 197 -8.60 11.39 -5.22
N ALA A 198 -9.42 10.74 -4.38
CA ALA A 198 -9.29 10.85 -2.92
C ALA A 198 -7.98 10.23 -2.41
N ILE A 199 -7.56 9.07 -2.95
CA ILE A 199 -6.27 8.44 -2.62
C ILE A 199 -5.11 9.38 -3.00
N PHE A 200 -5.14 9.97 -4.20
CA PHE A 200 -4.11 10.90 -4.66
C PHE A 200 -4.11 12.22 -3.88
N ALA A 201 -5.28 12.78 -3.56
CA ALA A 201 -5.38 13.98 -2.73
C ALA A 201 -4.84 13.72 -1.32
N SER A 202 -5.13 12.55 -0.74
CA SER A 202 -4.55 12.14 0.54
C SER A 202 -3.02 12.05 0.46
N LEU A 203 -2.47 11.52 -0.64
CA LEU A 203 -1.03 11.48 -0.90
C LEU A 203 -0.44 12.91 -0.91
N LEU A 204 -1.11 13.86 -1.54
CA LEU A 204 -0.68 15.27 -1.50
C LEU A 204 -0.69 15.82 -0.07
N PHE A 205 -1.73 15.55 0.71
CA PHE A 205 -1.82 16.02 2.09
C PHE A 205 -0.88 15.29 3.06
N THR A 206 -0.20 14.22 2.64
CA THR A 206 0.90 13.64 3.44
C THR A 206 2.12 14.54 3.47
N PHE A 207 2.32 15.46 2.53
CA PHE A 207 3.56 16.24 2.36
C PHE A 207 4.86 15.39 2.31
N SER A 208 4.74 14.09 1.99
CA SER A 208 5.87 13.20 1.84
C SER A 208 6.53 13.41 0.48
N ARG A 209 7.72 14.02 0.47
CA ARG A 209 8.54 14.21 -0.73
C ARG A 209 8.85 12.87 -1.40
N GLY A 210 9.26 11.87 -0.61
CA GLY A 210 9.50 10.51 -1.07
C GLY A 210 8.24 9.86 -1.66
N GLY A 211 7.07 10.10 -1.04
CA GLY A 211 5.79 9.67 -1.56
C GLY A 211 5.45 10.29 -2.92
N TRP A 212 5.64 11.59 -3.09
CA TRP A 212 5.36 12.26 -4.36
C TRP A 212 6.32 11.82 -5.47
N LEU A 213 7.61 11.69 -5.17
CA LEU A 213 8.60 11.15 -6.11
C LEU A 213 8.29 9.68 -6.46
N GLY A 214 7.91 8.87 -5.46
CA GLY A 214 7.50 7.48 -5.66
C GLY A 214 6.27 7.37 -6.55
N ALA A 215 5.27 8.23 -6.37
CA ALA A 215 4.10 8.28 -7.24
C ALA A 215 4.45 8.72 -8.67
N ALA A 216 5.34 9.70 -8.84
CA ALA A 216 5.80 10.14 -10.15
C ALA A 216 6.57 9.02 -10.87
N ALA A 217 7.49 8.35 -10.17
CA ALA A 217 8.24 7.22 -10.70
C ALA A 217 7.32 6.03 -11.03
N GLY A 218 6.38 5.70 -10.15
CA GLY A 218 5.39 4.65 -10.36
C GLY A 218 4.46 4.93 -11.54
N ALA A 219 3.99 6.18 -11.69
CA ALA A 219 3.21 6.61 -12.84
C ALA A 219 4.03 6.54 -14.14
N PHE A 220 5.30 6.98 -14.11
CA PHE A 220 6.21 6.86 -15.24
C PHE A 220 6.38 5.39 -15.67
N LEU A 221 6.70 4.50 -14.74
CA LEU A 221 6.88 3.07 -15.02
C LEU A 221 5.57 2.42 -15.52
N PHE A 222 4.43 2.72 -14.90
CA PHE A 222 3.14 2.20 -15.34
C PHE A 222 2.83 2.63 -16.77
N LEU A 223 2.99 3.92 -17.08
CA LEU A 223 2.72 4.45 -18.43
C LEU A 223 3.73 3.94 -19.45
N PHE A 224 5.00 3.80 -19.06
CA PHE A 224 6.04 3.21 -19.89
C PHE A 224 5.70 1.77 -20.28
N MET A 225 5.21 0.96 -19.34
CA MET A 225 4.80 -0.42 -19.59
C MET A 225 3.46 -0.54 -20.32
N TYR A 226 2.51 0.37 -20.07
CA TYR A 226 1.19 0.32 -20.68
C TYR A 226 1.20 0.87 -22.11
N GLN A 227 1.62 2.13 -22.28
CA GLN A 227 1.69 2.79 -23.57
C GLN A 227 2.50 4.07 -23.50
N LEU A 228 3.74 4.06 -24.03
CA LEU A 228 4.66 5.21 -23.97
C LEU A 228 4.06 6.51 -24.55
N SER A 229 3.21 6.42 -25.58
CA SER A 229 2.55 7.60 -26.17
C SER A 229 1.53 8.26 -25.24
N MET A 230 1.05 7.59 -24.19
CA MET A 230 0.23 8.24 -23.15
C MET A 230 1.04 9.16 -22.26
N LEU A 231 2.35 8.92 -22.11
CA LEU A 231 3.24 9.73 -21.28
C LEU A 231 3.25 11.19 -21.75
N LEU A 232 3.29 11.41 -23.07
CA LEU A 232 3.20 12.76 -23.64
C LEU A 232 1.86 13.44 -23.36
N LYS A 233 0.77 12.68 -23.26
CA LYS A 233 -0.56 13.22 -22.92
C LYS A 233 -0.67 13.60 -21.45
N PHE A 234 0.13 12.99 -20.57
CA PHE A 234 0.18 13.31 -19.15
C PHE A 234 0.96 14.59 -18.84
N ILE A 235 1.92 14.98 -19.68
CA ILE A 235 2.70 16.23 -19.52
C ILE A 235 1.80 17.46 -19.33
N PRO A 236 0.85 17.79 -20.23
CA PRO A 236 0.00 18.97 -20.05
C PRO A 236 -0.90 18.86 -18.80
N VAL A 237 -1.34 17.65 -18.44
CA VAL A 237 -2.13 17.42 -17.21
C VAL A 237 -1.30 17.68 -15.97
N ALA A 238 -0.05 17.20 -15.93
CA ALA A 238 0.87 17.45 -14.83
C ALA A 238 1.22 18.93 -14.71
N LEU A 239 1.48 19.62 -15.83
CA LEU A 239 1.76 21.06 -15.85
C LEU A 239 0.55 21.87 -15.36
N MET A 240 -0.66 21.58 -15.85
CA MET A 240 -1.89 22.21 -15.33
C MET A 240 -2.09 21.91 -13.84
N GLY A 241 -1.79 20.69 -13.40
CA GLY A 241 -1.82 20.31 -12.00
C GLY A 241 -0.90 21.20 -11.16
N LEU A 242 0.36 21.37 -11.55
CA LEU A 242 1.32 22.22 -10.85
C LEU A 242 0.85 23.67 -10.70
N MET A 243 0.11 24.21 -11.67
CA MET A 243 -0.40 25.58 -11.61
C MET A 243 -1.56 25.77 -10.61
N ILE A 244 -2.25 24.68 -10.25
CA ILE A 244 -3.43 24.70 -9.36
C ILE A 244 -3.03 24.32 -7.91
N LEU A 245 -1.83 23.78 -7.70
CA LEU A 245 -1.38 23.36 -6.38
C LEU A 245 -1.20 24.55 -5.41
N PRO A 246 -1.60 24.39 -4.14
CA PRO A 246 -1.30 25.37 -3.08
C PRO A 246 0.19 25.67 -2.96
N ALA A 247 0.53 26.91 -2.58
CA ALA A 247 1.90 27.35 -2.35
C ALA A 247 2.70 26.46 -1.37
N SER A 248 2.03 25.88 -0.37
CA SER A 248 2.65 24.94 0.59
C SER A 248 3.13 23.64 -0.07
N ILE A 249 2.43 23.16 -1.10
CA ILE A 249 2.85 21.98 -1.86
C ILE A 249 3.99 22.35 -2.79
N LEU A 250 3.90 23.50 -3.45
CA LEU A 250 4.95 23.99 -4.35
C LEU A 250 6.27 24.25 -3.63
N SER A 251 6.25 24.87 -2.44
CA SER A 251 7.45 25.08 -1.63
C SER A 251 8.09 23.76 -1.22
N ARG A 252 7.26 22.75 -0.89
CA ARG A 252 7.73 21.42 -0.52
C ARG A 252 8.28 20.63 -1.71
N ILE A 253 7.74 20.81 -2.92
CA ILE A 253 8.31 20.25 -4.16
C ILE A 253 9.66 20.91 -4.45
N ALA A 254 9.78 22.23 -4.29
CA ALA A 254 11.04 22.93 -4.49
C ALA A 254 12.14 22.48 -3.51
N SER A 255 11.76 22.07 -2.29
CA SER A 255 12.71 21.55 -1.28
C SER A 255 13.14 20.10 -1.49
N ILE A 256 12.67 19.41 -2.54
CA ILE A 256 13.13 18.05 -2.88
C ILE A 256 14.63 18.04 -3.22
N GLY A 257 15.14 19.11 -3.84
CA GLY A 257 16.56 19.22 -4.22
C GLY A 257 17.48 19.81 -3.14
N SER A 258 16.93 20.32 -2.03
CA SER A 258 17.72 20.94 -0.97
C SER A 258 18.14 19.92 0.08
N LEU A 259 19.44 19.63 0.13
CA LEU A 259 20.05 18.70 1.10
C LEU A 259 20.09 19.24 2.55
N GLN A 260 19.59 20.46 2.80
CA GLN A 260 19.61 21.12 4.11
C GLN A 260 18.42 20.75 5.01
N ASP A 261 17.33 20.18 4.46
CA ASP A 261 16.19 19.72 5.25
C ASP A 261 16.52 18.36 5.88
N ALA A 262 16.73 18.33 7.18
CA ALA A 262 17.09 17.14 7.97
C ALA A 262 16.02 16.02 7.95
N SER A 263 14.84 16.26 7.36
CA SER A 263 13.77 15.26 7.17
C SER A 263 14.01 14.33 5.97
N ASN A 264 15.26 13.94 5.72
CA ASN A 264 15.67 12.98 4.69
C ASN A 264 15.76 11.52 5.19
N PHE A 265 15.34 11.27 6.43
CA PHE A 265 15.26 9.95 7.05
C PHE A 265 13.93 9.78 7.78
#